data_AF-X1BZ86-F1
#
_entry.id   AF-X1BZ86-F1
#
_cell.length_a   1.000
_cell.length_b   1.000
_cell.length_c   1.000
_cell.angle_alpha   90.00
_cell.angle_beta   90.00
_cell.angle_gamma   90.00
#
_symmetry.space_group_name_H-M   'P 1'
#
loop_
_entity.id
_entity.type
_entity.pdbx_description
1 polymer ?
#
loop_
_entity_poly.entity_id
_entity_poly.type
_entity_poly.pdbx_seq_one_letter_code
_entity_poly.pdbx_strand_id
1 'polypeptide(L)'
;MGYNTTLGRGGSDYTATILARSLYDVGSDKDIKVILWKDIDGLLAINPKYVPESKLIKSINYKEAKAIANFGAVFKSISVIPLKAEAT
;
A
#
# COMPACT_ATOMS: atom_id res chain seq x y z
N MET A 1 25.63 18.97 -5.11
CA MET A 1 25.25 17.56 -5.36
C MET A 1 24.52 17.03 -4.14
N GLY A 2 23.47 16.21 -4.32
CA GLY A 2 22.70 15.65 -3.21
C GLY A 2 23.39 14.44 -2.56
N TYR A 3 22.98 14.10 -1.34
CA TYR A 3 23.38 12.88 -0.64
C TYR A 3 22.37 11.76 -0.88
N ASN A 4 22.86 10.52 -0.97
CA ASN A 4 21.98 9.34 -1.01
C ASN A 4 21.25 9.19 0.32
N THR A 5 19.96 8.84 0.25
CA THR A 5 19.11 8.57 1.41
C THR A 5 18.29 7.30 1.17
N THR A 6 17.72 6.74 2.23
CA THR A 6 16.78 5.61 2.15
C THR A 6 15.44 6.00 2.72
N LEU A 7 14.36 5.43 2.20
CA LEU A 7 12.99 5.68 2.66
C LEU A 7 12.60 4.79 3.86
N GLY A 8 13.55 4.04 4.42
CA GLY A 8 13.30 3.10 5.50
C GLY A 8 12.50 1.87 5.08
N ARG A 9 11.92 1.18 6.07
CA ARG A 9 11.18 -0.08 5.88
C ARG A 9 9.90 0.14 5.07
N GLY A 10 9.73 -0.63 4.01
CA GLY A 10 8.63 -0.44 3.06
C GLY A 10 8.91 0.64 2.00
N GLY A 11 10.16 1.08 1.89
CA GLY A 11 10.58 2.10 0.93
C GLY A 11 10.20 1.77 -0.52
N SER A 12 10.33 0.52 -0.96
CA SER A 12 9.95 0.12 -2.32
C SER A 12 8.46 0.26 -2.59
N ASP A 13 7.62 -0.22 -1.67
CA ASP A 13 6.16 -0.05 -1.76
C ASP A 13 5.80 1.45 -1.76
N TYR A 14 6.50 2.25 -0.94
CA TYR A 14 6.30 3.70 -0.89
C TYR A 14 6.70 4.39 -2.19
N THR A 15 7.87 4.09 -2.74
CA THR A 15 8.33 4.59 -4.04
C THR A 15 7.32 4.29 -5.14
N ALA A 16 6.81 3.06 -5.23
CA ALA A 16 5.80 2.69 -6.24
C ALA A 16 4.55 3.56 -6.14
N THR A 17 4.08 3.84 -4.92
CA THR A 17 2.86 4.63 -4.70
C THR A 17 3.04 6.12 -4.92
N ILE A 18 4.21 6.68 -4.59
CA ILE A 18 4.54 8.07 -4.93
C ILE A 18 4.59 8.23 -6.45
N LEU A 19 5.28 7.33 -7.16
CA LEU A 19 5.38 7.41 -8.63
C LEU A 19 4.00 7.33 -9.28
N ALA A 20 3.16 6.38 -8.85
CA ALA A 20 1.79 6.26 -9.32
C ALA A 20 0.99 7.54 -9.10
N ARG A 21 1.11 8.15 -7.91
CA ARG A 21 0.44 9.41 -7.60
C ARG A 21 0.95 10.57 -8.46
N SER A 22 2.27 10.69 -8.62
CA SER A 22 2.87 11.75 -9.43
C SER A 22 2.41 11.68 -10.89
N LEU A 23 2.36 10.47 -11.48
CA LEU A 23 1.88 10.26 -12.84
C LEU A 23 0.38 10.57 -12.98
N TYR A 24 -0.42 10.21 -11.97
CA TYR A 24 -1.84 10.58 -11.91
C TYR A 24 -2.03 12.10 -11.87
N ASP A 25 -1.25 12.81 -11.04
CA ASP A 25 -1.38 14.24 -10.80
C ASP A 25 -1.02 15.06 -12.05
N VAL A 26 0.01 14.66 -12.80
CA VAL A 26 0.36 15.28 -14.08
C VAL A 26 -0.55 14.86 -15.24
N GLY A 27 -1.55 14.00 -14.97
CA GLY A 27 -2.56 13.59 -15.94
C GLY A 27 -2.06 12.58 -16.98
N SER A 28 -0.92 11.92 -16.76
CA SER A 28 -0.37 10.95 -17.72
C SER A 28 -1.21 9.68 -17.82
N ASP A 29 -1.75 9.19 -16.71
CA ASP A 29 -2.65 8.04 -16.67
C ASP A 29 -3.54 8.13 -15.41
N LYS A 30 -4.86 8.11 -15.61
CA LYS A 30 -5.86 8.24 -14.53
C LYS A 30 -6.31 6.89 -13.95
N ASP A 31 -5.91 5.78 -14.58
CA ASP A 31 -6.28 4.41 -14.19
C ASP A 31 -5.08 3.60 -13.68
N ILE A 32 -3.99 4.28 -13.28
CA ILE A 32 -2.79 3.64 -12.71
C ILE A 32 -3.16 2.77 -11.51
N LYS A 33 -2.64 1.55 -11.53
CA LYS A 33 -2.72 0.60 -10.41
C LYS A 33 -1.34 0.28 -9.89
N VAL A 34 -1.20 0.24 -8.57
CA VAL A 34 -0.02 -0.32 -7.91
C VAL A 34 -0.33 -1.74 -7.48
N ILE A 35 0.50 -2.68 -7.91
CA ILE A 35 0.40 -4.09 -7.53
C ILE A 35 1.62 -4.40 -6.65
N LEU A 36 1.34 -4.72 -5.39
CA LEU A 36 2.37 -5.15 -4.44
C LEU A 36 2.44 -6.68 -4.42
N TRP A 37 3.48 -7.23 -5.02
CA TRP A 37 3.75 -8.67 -4.98
C TRP A 37 4.36 -9.07 -3.64
N LYS A 38 3.74 -10.03 -2.96
CA LYS A 38 4.18 -10.57 -1.67
C LYS A 38 4.22 -12.10 -1.73
N ASP A 39 4.87 -12.70 -0.76
CA ASP A 39 5.01 -14.15 -0.54
C ASP A 39 3.79 -14.77 0.16
N ILE A 40 2.64 -14.10 0.08
CA ILE A 40 1.37 -14.48 0.69
C ILE A 40 0.23 -14.23 -0.29
N ASP A 41 -0.87 -14.94 -0.13
CA ASP A 41 -2.04 -14.86 -1.03
C ASP A 41 -2.75 -13.49 -1.03
N GLY A 42 -2.39 -12.61 -0.10
CA GLY A 42 -2.88 -11.25 0.00
C GLY A 42 -3.16 -10.87 1.45
N LEU A 43 -4.18 -10.02 1.64
CA LEU A 43 -4.59 -9.59 2.97
C LEU A 43 -5.59 -10.58 3.57
N LEU A 44 -5.18 -11.29 4.62
CA LEU A 44 -6.06 -12.15 5.41
C LEU A 44 -6.71 -11.34 6.55
N ALA A 45 -7.96 -11.66 6.90
CA ALA A 45 -8.71 -10.94 7.94
C ALA A 45 -8.05 -11.02 9.31
N ILE A 46 -7.49 -12.19 9.63
CA ILE A 46 -6.72 -12.47 10.85
C ILE A 46 -5.43 -13.17 10.43
N ASN A 47 -4.36 -13.03 11.23
CA ASN A 47 -3.12 -13.74 10.96
C ASN A 47 -3.37 -15.27 11.01
N PRO A 48 -3.05 -16.02 9.94
CA PRO A 48 -3.33 -17.45 9.84
C PRO A 48 -2.61 -18.29 10.90
N LYS A 49 -1.56 -17.76 11.53
CA LYS A 49 -0.91 -18.38 12.68
C LYS A 49 -1.85 -18.55 13.88
N TYR A 50 -2.81 -17.66 14.06
CA TYR A 50 -3.78 -17.70 15.15
C TYR A 50 -5.11 -18.31 14.73
N VAL A 51 -5.50 -18.12 13.46
CA VAL A 51 -6.76 -18.64 12.90
C VAL A 51 -6.45 -19.27 11.54
N PRO A 52 -6.20 -20.59 11.47
CA PRO A 52 -5.81 -21.27 10.22
C PRO A 52 -6.81 -21.09 9.08
N GLU A 53 -8.09 -21.01 9.39
CA GLU A 53 -9.22 -20.80 8.47
C GLU A 53 -9.48 -19.32 8.13
N SER A 54 -8.50 -18.44 8.37
CA SER A 54 -8.60 -17.01 8.09
C SER A 54 -8.93 -16.75 6.62
N LYS A 55 -9.89 -15.84 6.40
CA LYS A 55 -10.40 -15.56 5.06
C LYS A 55 -9.60 -14.46 4.38
N LEU A 56 -9.39 -14.63 3.08
CA LEU A 56 -8.85 -13.59 2.21
C LEU A 56 -9.83 -12.43 2.06
N ILE A 57 -9.35 -11.22 2.29
CA ILE A 57 -10.08 -10.00 2.05
C ILE A 57 -9.90 -9.61 0.58
N LYS A 58 -10.99 -9.66 -0.18
CA LYS A 58 -10.98 -9.39 -1.63
C LYS A 58 -10.88 -7.89 -1.96
N SER A 59 -11.45 -7.03 -1.13
CA SER A 59 -11.41 -5.58 -1.30
C SER A 59 -11.59 -4.87 0.04
N ILE A 60 -10.90 -3.73 0.19
CA ILE A 60 -11.05 -2.79 1.30
C ILE A 60 -10.91 -1.37 0.76
N ASN A 61 -11.47 -0.39 1.48
CA ASN A 61 -11.25 1.00 1.15
C ASN A 61 -9.91 1.53 1.71
N TYR A 62 -9.47 2.69 1.23
CA TYR A 62 -8.20 3.31 1.65
C TYR A 62 -8.12 3.60 3.15
N LYS A 63 -9.25 3.96 3.79
CA LYS A 63 -9.27 4.27 5.23
C LYS A 63 -9.03 3.01 6.06
N GLU A 64 -9.69 1.91 5.70
CA GLU A 64 -9.50 0.59 6.30
C GLU A 64 -8.08 0.10 6.09
N ALA A 65 -7.56 0.18 4.86
CA ALA A 65 -6.20 -0.23 4.53
C ALA A 65 -5.17 0.52 5.39
N LYS A 66 -5.33 1.84 5.54
CA LYS A 66 -4.46 2.66 6.40
C LYS A 66 -4.55 2.24 7.86
N ALA A 67 -5.77 1.99 8.37
CA ALA A 67 -5.97 1.56 9.75
C ALA A 67 -5.30 0.20 10.00
N ILE A 68 -5.58 -0.81 9.17
CA ILE A 68 -5.02 -2.16 9.28
C ILE A 68 -3.48 -2.13 9.21
N ALA A 69 -2.91 -1.32 8.33
CA ALA A 69 -1.45 -1.17 8.21
C ALA A 69 -0.78 -0.58 9.46
N ASN A 70 -1.46 0.31 10.18
CA ASN A 70 -0.94 0.86 11.44
C ASN A 70 -0.90 -0.18 12.56
N PHE A 71 -1.78 -1.19 12.52
CA PHE A 71 -1.86 -2.25 13.55
C PHE A 71 -1.07 -3.52 13.20
N GLY A 72 -0.20 -3.47 12.19
CA GLY A 72 0.74 -4.55 11.90
C GLY A 72 0.39 -5.43 10.70
N ALA A 73 -0.28 -4.88 9.69
CA ALA A 73 -0.48 -5.57 8.42
C ALA A 73 0.85 -5.89 7.70
N VAL A 74 0.70 -6.71 6.67
CA VAL A 74 1.75 -7.17 5.76
C VAL A 74 2.33 -6.05 4.89
N PHE A 75 1.58 -4.96 4.71
CA PHE A 75 2.03 -3.73 4.05
C PHE A 75 2.11 -2.57 5.04
N LYS A 76 2.83 -1.51 4.69
CA LYS A 76 3.01 -0.32 5.55
C LYS A 76 2.03 0.79 5.19
N SER A 77 1.59 1.52 6.20
CA SER A 77 0.62 2.61 6.02
C SER A 77 1.16 3.71 5.13
N ILE A 78 2.47 3.97 5.19
CA ILE A 78 3.18 4.93 4.33
C ILE A 78 2.98 4.62 2.83
N SER A 79 2.86 3.35 2.45
CA SER A 79 2.67 2.92 1.07
C SER A 79 1.24 3.13 0.56
N VAL A 80 0.26 3.37 1.43
CA VAL A 80 -1.13 3.55 1.00
C VAL A 80 -1.53 5.03 0.96
N ILE A 81 -0.82 5.87 1.72
CA ILE A 81 -1.11 7.31 1.85
C ILE A 81 -1.08 8.04 0.50
N PRO A 82 -0.08 7.86 -0.39
CA PRO A 82 0.00 8.63 -1.64
C PRO A 82 -1.15 8.35 -2.61
N LEU A 83 -1.80 7.20 -2.50
CA LEU A 83 -2.84 6.79 -3.44
C LEU A 83 -4.21 7.43 -3.16
N LYS A 84 -4.41 8.05 -1.99
CA LYS A 84 -5.64 8.81 -1.73
C LYS A 84 -5.62 10.10 -2.55
N ALA A 85 -6.37 10.14 -3.64
CA ALA A 85 -6.77 11.40 -4.23
C ALA A 85 -7.75 12.08 -3.27
N GLU A 86 -7.33 13.18 -2.64
CA GLU A 86 -8.31 14.17 -2.21
C GLU A 86 -8.82 14.84 -3.47
N ALA A 87 -9.98 14.37 -3.94
CA ALA A 87 -10.75 15.11 -4.93
C ALA A 87 -11.04 16.49 -4.32
N THR A 88 -10.35 17.49 -4.86
CA THR A 88 -10.72 18.90 -4.71
C THR A 88 -11.46 19.29 -5.98
#